data_AF-A0AAD9WVT2-F1
#
_entry.id   AF-A0AAD9WVT2-F1
#
_cell.length_a   1.000
_cell.length_b   1.000
_cell.length_c   1.000
_cell.angle_alpha   90.00
_cell.angle_beta   90.00
_cell.angle_gamma   90.00
#
_symmetry.space_group_name_H-M   'P 1'
#
loop_
_entity.id
_entity.type
_entity.pdbx_description
1 polymer ?
#
loop_
_entity_poly.entity_id
_entity_poly.type
_entity_poly.pdbx_seq_one_letter_code
_entity_poly.pdbx_strand_id
1 'polypeptide(L)'
;MKFGWNRKTGLGHILTSWNSIDDPMPAEFSSGFDLHSIPQIVLYKNSVPHWHSGPWNGRTLNGMLDFGSCKDYFSDHKNYIKIIFVSNDNEIYVKFSPKSGSVFSVVVME
;
A
#
# COMPACT_ATOMS: atom_id res chain seq x y z
N MET A 1 -3.61 -2.69 -9.82
CA MET A 1 -3.67 -1.21 -9.89
C MET A 1 -2.32 -0.62 -9.45
N LYS A 2 -1.98 0.62 -9.83
CA LYS A 2 -0.84 1.36 -9.23
C LYS A 2 -1.39 2.17 -8.04
N PHE A 3 -0.97 1.91 -6.82
CA PHE A 3 -1.28 2.76 -5.68
C PHE A 3 -0.12 3.71 -5.47
N GLY A 4 -0.32 5.01 -5.68
CA GLY A 4 0.80 5.93 -5.80
C GLY A 4 0.43 7.30 -6.34
N TRP A 5 1.45 8.04 -6.74
CA TRP A 5 1.38 9.42 -7.16
C TRP A 5 2.09 9.64 -8.51
N ASN A 6 1.40 10.29 -9.43
CA ASN A 6 1.98 10.77 -10.68
C ASN A 6 2.52 12.19 -10.46
N ARG A 7 3.84 12.34 -10.55
CA ARG A 7 4.55 13.61 -10.30
C ARG A 7 4.32 14.63 -11.42
N LYS A 8 4.04 14.18 -12.65
CA LYS A 8 3.78 15.08 -13.79
C LYS A 8 2.41 15.72 -13.71
N THR A 9 1.40 14.93 -13.36
CA THR A 9 0.00 15.40 -13.33
C THR A 9 -0.40 15.91 -11.95
N GLY A 10 0.37 15.61 -10.90
CA GLY A 10 0.01 15.92 -9.52
C GLY A 10 -1.15 15.07 -8.98
N LEU A 11 -1.47 13.95 -9.64
CA LEU A 11 -2.57 13.07 -9.22
C LEU A 11 -2.06 11.91 -8.35
N GLY A 12 -2.67 11.75 -7.18
CA GLY A 12 -2.45 10.64 -6.26
C GLY A 12 -3.67 9.75 -6.12
N HIS A 13 -3.42 8.46 -5.88
CA HIS A 13 -4.46 7.55 -5.40
C HIS A 13 -4.46 7.53 -3.88
N ILE A 14 -5.64 7.73 -3.29
CA ILE A 14 -5.90 7.61 -1.86
C ILE A 14 -6.87 6.45 -1.68
N LEU A 15 -6.58 5.57 -0.73
CA LEU A 15 -7.52 4.58 -0.24
C LEU A 15 -8.25 5.16 0.97
N THR A 16 -9.56 4.99 1.04
CA THR A 16 -10.37 5.40 2.19
C THR A 16 -11.16 4.19 2.65
N SER A 17 -11.19 3.92 3.95
CA SER A 17 -11.92 2.78 4.49
C SER A 17 -13.42 3.01 4.40
N TRP A 18 -14.15 1.91 4.45
CA TRP A 18 -15.60 1.93 4.59
C TRP A 18 -15.98 2.21 6.04
N ASN A 19 -17.16 2.78 6.25
CA ASN A 19 -17.69 3.08 7.57
C ASN A 19 -18.05 1.81 8.34
N SER A 20 -18.54 0.79 7.62
CA SER A 20 -18.67 -0.57 8.13
C SER A 20 -18.69 -1.57 6.97
N ILE A 21 -18.72 -2.87 7.27
CA ILE A 21 -18.83 -3.93 6.25
C ILE A 21 -20.07 -3.79 5.35
N ASP A 22 -21.15 -3.21 5.89
CA ASP A 22 -22.42 -3.01 5.19
C ASP A 22 -22.62 -1.56 4.70
N ASP A 23 -21.72 -0.64 5.05
CA ASP A 23 -21.82 0.78 4.71
C ASP A 23 -20.55 1.26 3.98
N PRO A 24 -20.58 1.36 2.64
CA PRO A 24 -19.43 1.74 1.83
C PRO A 24 -19.14 3.25 1.86
N MET A 25 -19.83 4.03 2.69
CA MET A 25 -19.51 5.43 2.88
C MET A 25 -18.09 5.62 3.45
N PRO A 26 -17.37 6.68 3.04
CA PRO A 26 -16.04 6.97 3.55
C PRO A 26 -16.02 7.11 5.08
N ALA A 27 -15.06 6.45 5.74
CA ALA A 27 -14.87 6.53 7.18
C ALA A 27 -13.63 7.35 7.59
N GLU A 28 -13.18 7.14 8.83
CA GLU A 28 -12.10 7.90 9.46
C GLU A 28 -10.70 7.57 8.91
N PHE A 29 -10.51 6.38 8.32
CA PHE A 29 -9.20 5.93 7.87
C PHE A 29 -8.97 6.21 6.38
N SER A 30 -7.78 6.73 6.09
CA SER A 30 -7.32 6.90 4.71
C SER A 30 -5.84 6.62 4.60
N SER A 31 -5.37 6.27 3.40
CA SER A 31 -3.95 6.02 3.15
C SER A 31 -3.54 6.57 1.80
N GLY A 32 -2.32 7.09 1.76
CA GLY A 32 -1.69 7.63 0.58
C GLY A 32 -0.17 7.64 0.73
N PHE A 33 0.51 8.03 -0.35
CA PHE A 33 1.94 8.27 -0.31
C PHE A 33 2.24 9.64 0.30
N ASP A 34 3.13 9.65 1.29
CA ASP A 34 3.79 10.87 1.75
C ASP A 34 5.04 11.11 0.88
N LEU A 35 5.09 12.28 0.24
CA LEU A 35 6.16 12.71 -0.66
C LEU A 35 7.06 13.79 -0.05
N HIS A 36 6.76 14.27 1.16
CA HIS A 36 7.51 15.37 1.79
C HIS A 36 8.91 14.94 2.24
N SER A 37 9.13 13.63 2.41
CA SER A 37 10.37 13.06 2.93
C SER A 37 10.79 11.81 2.12
N ILE A 38 11.43 10.83 2.78
CA ILE A 38 11.70 9.53 2.16
C ILE A 38 10.34 8.90 1.82
N PRO A 39 10.08 8.56 0.55
CA PRO A 39 8.74 8.16 0.18
C PRO A 39 8.27 6.91 0.92
N GLN A 40 7.08 7.02 1.49
CA GLN A 40 6.45 5.99 2.30
C GLN A 40 4.94 6.09 2.18
N ILE A 41 4.26 5.00 2.53
CA ILE A 41 2.81 4.99 2.66
C ILE A 41 2.48 5.39 4.11
N VAL A 42 1.53 6.31 4.26
CA VAL A 42 1.03 6.73 5.56
C VAL A 42 -0.44 6.35 5.66
N LEU A 43 -0.83 5.82 6.81
CA LEU A 43 -2.22 5.65 7.20
C LEU A 43 -2.58 6.80 8.11
N TYR A 44 -3.68 7.48 7.80
CA TYR A 44 -4.23 8.58 8.55
C TYR A 44 -5.52 8.13 9.21
N LYS A 45 -5.77 8.59 10.43
CA LYS A 45 -7.07 8.54 11.09
C LYS A 45 -7.51 9.99 11.32
N ASN A 46 -8.64 10.40 10.75
CA ASN A 46 -9.15 11.77 10.85
C ASN A 46 -8.08 12.83 10.47
N SER A 47 -7.35 12.59 9.38
CA SER A 47 -6.23 13.42 8.89
C SER A 47 -4.98 13.47 9.78
N VAL A 48 -4.94 12.72 10.88
CA VAL A 48 -3.76 12.60 11.74
C VAL A 48 -2.98 11.34 11.36
N PRO A 49 -1.65 11.41 11.12
CA PRO A 49 -0.83 10.22 10.88
C PRO A 49 -0.99 9.20 12.02
N HIS A 50 -1.41 7.99 11.69
CA HIS A 50 -1.64 6.89 12.62
C HIS A 50 -0.60 5.78 12.49
N TRP A 51 -0.12 5.52 11.26
CA TRP A 51 0.91 4.52 10.99
C TRP A 51 1.72 4.89 9.75
N HIS A 52 2.99 4.46 9.74
CA HIS A 52 3.92 4.64 8.64
C HIS A 52 4.42 3.29 8.14
N SER A 53 4.41 3.10 6.83
CA SER A 53 4.99 1.89 6.21
C SER A 53 6.51 1.88 6.28
N GLY A 54 7.14 3.01 6.59
CA GLY A 54 8.57 3.20 6.41
C GLY A 54 9.01 3.07 4.93
N PRO A 55 10.32 3.23 4.69
CA PRO A 55 10.86 3.21 3.34
C PRO A 55 10.87 1.81 2.73
N TRP A 56 10.96 1.78 1.40
CA TRP A 56 11.21 0.56 0.65
C TRP A 56 12.63 0.05 0.88
N ASN A 57 12.78 -1.22 1.29
CA ASN A 57 14.07 -1.84 1.59
C ASN A 57 14.64 -2.70 0.45
N GLY A 58 14.08 -2.61 -0.77
CA GLY A 58 14.43 -3.47 -1.90
C GLY A 58 13.58 -4.74 -2.01
N ARG A 59 12.83 -5.11 -0.96
CA ARG A 59 11.98 -6.30 -0.92
C ARG A 59 10.55 -6.01 -0.48
N THR A 60 10.38 -5.16 0.54
CA THR A 60 9.09 -4.75 1.12
C THR A 60 9.21 -3.33 1.72
N LEU A 61 8.09 -2.78 2.16
CA LEU A 61 8.05 -1.61 3.05
C LEU A 61 8.25 -2.07 4.49
N ASN A 62 9.14 -1.43 5.25
CA ASN A 62 9.61 -1.92 6.56
C ASN A 62 8.50 -2.09 7.61
N GLY A 63 7.56 -1.17 7.68
CA GLY A 63 6.44 -1.17 8.61
C GLY A 63 5.30 -2.09 8.17
N MET A 64 5.28 -2.52 6.91
CA MET A 64 4.29 -3.47 6.40
C MET A 64 4.66 -4.86 6.93
N LEU A 65 4.16 -5.16 8.14
CA LEU A 65 4.37 -6.41 8.85
C LEU A 65 3.98 -7.58 7.92
N ASP A 66 4.98 -8.43 7.70
CA ASP A 66 4.89 -9.79 7.16
C ASP A 66 4.37 -10.01 5.73
N PHE A 67 5.26 -9.67 4.79
CA PHE A 67 5.53 -10.56 3.66
C PHE A 67 6.81 -11.42 3.87
N GLY A 68 7.30 -11.61 5.11
CA GLY A 68 8.40 -12.56 5.34
C GLY A 68 9.23 -12.54 6.64
N SER A 69 8.69 -12.24 7.83
CA SER A 69 9.45 -12.40 9.09
C SER A 69 8.76 -13.19 10.21
N CYS A 70 7.43 -13.23 10.28
CA CYS A 70 6.70 -14.23 11.06
C CYS A 70 6.55 -15.46 10.16
N LYS A 71 7.22 -16.56 10.55
CA LYS A 71 7.32 -17.77 9.72
C LYS A 71 5.97 -18.37 9.35
N ASP A 72 4.89 -18.05 10.07
CA ASP A 72 3.73 -18.95 10.11
C ASP A 72 2.39 -18.37 9.60
N TYR A 73 2.27 -17.07 9.29
CA TYR A 73 0.97 -16.50 8.84
C TYR A 73 0.92 -16.00 7.38
N PHE A 74 2.03 -15.54 6.80
CA PHE A 74 2.02 -14.98 5.43
C PHE A 74 3.25 -15.34 4.57
N SER A 75 4.13 -16.26 5.02
CA SER A 75 5.26 -16.77 4.23
C SER A 75 4.82 -17.32 2.85
N ASP A 76 3.62 -17.88 2.78
CA ASP A 76 3.07 -18.48 1.56
C ASP A 76 2.70 -17.43 0.49
N HIS A 77 2.26 -16.23 0.90
CA HIS A 77 1.86 -15.16 -0.02
C HIS A 77 3.05 -14.61 -0.82
N LYS A 78 4.27 -14.70 -0.29
CA LYS A 78 5.48 -14.30 -1.02
C LYS A 78 5.69 -15.12 -2.29
N ASN A 79 5.21 -16.36 -2.34
CA ASN A 79 5.30 -17.21 -3.53
C ASN A 79 4.25 -16.86 -4.59
N TYR A 80 3.15 -16.23 -4.19
CA TYR A 80 2.02 -15.93 -5.09
C TYR A 80 1.92 -14.46 -5.48
N ILE A 81 2.41 -13.53 -4.68
CA ILE A 81 2.31 -12.09 -4.91
C ILE A 81 3.70 -11.48 -5.13
N LYS A 82 3.82 -10.71 -6.20
CA LYS A 82 4.96 -9.85 -6.50
C LYS A 82 4.60 -8.41 -6.13
N ILE A 83 5.42 -7.83 -5.26
CA ILE A 83 5.36 -6.42 -4.90
C ILE A 83 6.34 -5.67 -5.81
N ILE A 84 5.84 -4.63 -6.47
CA ILE A 84 6.61 -3.77 -7.35
C ILE A 84 6.56 -2.37 -6.75
N PHE A 85 7.73 -1.82 -6.42
CA PHE A 85 7.89 -0.44 -6.02
C PHE A 85 8.65 0.30 -7.11
N VAL A 86 8.11 1.44 -7.54
CA VAL A 86 8.77 2.33 -8.50
C VAL A 86 8.79 3.72 -7.89
N SER A 87 9.94 4.38 -7.96
CA SER A 87 10.11 5.78 -7.61
C SER A 87 11.09 6.40 -8.58
N ASN A 88 10.60 7.25 -9.47
CA ASN A 88 11.39 8.00 -10.45
C ASN A 88 10.83 9.42 -10.61
N ASP A 89 11.37 10.19 -11.56
CA ASP A 89 10.99 11.59 -11.76
C ASP A 89 9.54 11.76 -12.23
N ASN A 90 8.94 10.73 -12.82
CA ASN A 90 7.60 10.78 -13.39
C ASN A 90 6.53 10.30 -12.41
N GLU A 91 6.83 9.25 -11.65
CA GLU A 91 5.85 8.59 -10.78
C GLU A 91 6.50 7.86 -9.62
N ILE A 92 5.69 7.70 -8.59
CA ILE A 92 5.98 6.81 -7.47
C ILE A 92 4.76 5.95 -7.18
N TYR A 93 4.94 4.64 -7.06
CA TYR A 93 3.84 3.75 -6.71
C TYR A 93 4.31 2.43 -6.14
N VAL A 94 3.39 1.78 -5.44
CA VAL A 94 3.42 0.34 -5.16
C VAL A 94 2.35 -0.36 -6.01
N LYS A 95 2.69 -1.55 -6.52
CA LYS A 95 1.77 -2.43 -7.21
C LYS A 95 1.93 -3.85 -6.69
N PHE A 96 0.82 -4.43 -6.28
CA PHE A 96 0.71 -5.85 -6.00
C PHE A 96 0.23 -6.55 -7.27
N SER A 97 0.91 -7.63 -7.65
CA SER A 97 0.56 -8.42 -8.83
C SER A 97 0.73 -9.91 -8.53
N PRO A 98 -0.21 -10.76 -8.94
CA PRO A 98 -0.05 -12.20 -8.81
C PRO A 98 1.11 -12.67 -9.70
N LYS A 99 1.87 -13.66 -9.22
CA LYS A 99 2.95 -14.31 -9.96
C LYS A 99 2.44 -15.39 -10.93
N SER A 100 1.23 -15.90 -10.69
CA SER A 100 0.51 -16.87 -11.53
C SER A 100 -0.88 -16.33 -11.86
N GLY A 101 -1.38 -16.59 -13.07
CA GLY A 101 -2.74 -16.21 -13.48
C GLY A 101 -3.86 -16.94 -12.72
N SER A 102 -3.52 -17.97 -11.94
CA SER A 102 -4.48 -18.73 -11.12
C SER A 102 -4.80 -18.08 -9.77
N VAL A 103 -4.23 -16.93 -9.45
CA VAL A 103 -4.40 -16.26 -8.14
C VAL A 103 -5.04 -14.89 -8.34
N PHE A 104 -6.14 -14.65 -7.64
CA PHE A 104 -6.74 -13.34 -7.48
C PHE A 104 -6.25 -12.69 -6.18
N SER A 105 -5.91 -11.41 -6.22
CA SER A 105 -5.43 -10.66 -5.05
C SER A 105 -5.92 -9.23 -5.10
N VAL A 106 -6.46 -8.77 -3.97
CA VAL A 106 -6.90 -7.39 -3.73
C VAL A 106 -6.30 -6.93 -2.40
N VAL A 107 -5.94 -5.66 -2.34
CA VAL A 107 -5.57 -4.99 -1.09
C VAL A 107 -6.74 -4.09 -0.71
N VAL A 108 -7.30 -4.32 0.47
CA VAL A 108 -8.40 -3.53 1.04
C VAL A 108 -7.93 -2.83 2.31
N MET A 109 -8.62 -1.75 2.67
CA MET A 109 -8.48 -1.06 3.94
C MET A 109 -9.83 -1.16 4.66
N GLU A 110 -9.81 -1.79 5.82
CA GLU A 110 -10.95 -2.03 6.69
C GLU A 110 -10.82 -1.21 7.98
#